data_AF-A0A1M6B1I9-F1
#
_entry.id   AF-A0A1M6B1I9-F1
#
_cell.length_a   1.000
_cell.length_b   1.000
_cell.length_c   1.000
_cell.angle_alpha   90.00
_cell.angle_beta   90.00
_cell.angle_gamma   90.00
#
_symmetry.space_group_name_H-M   'P 1'
#
loop_
_entity.id
_entity.type
_entity.pdbx_description
1 polymer ?
#
loop_
_entity_poly.entity_id
_entity_poly.type
_entity_poly.pdbx_seq_one_letter_code
_entity_poly.pdbx_strand_id
1 'polypeptide(L)'
;MEKWGYVRVSVDRATQAAGWAEQHRVLKELGCTRIFEEEASTRGERPVFDAMMREAAQNANETKRICICAAKMDRAFRDLIAADAAITKGDNPHVIWHLPDLSPNPLDPSDPVQMLLVRMMAAVGQFERDRLAERRAYGIAKAKAEGKYKGRAPTARAKTDKVLSARSRGLTPDETAKVVGISRASVYRILKDHPAA
;
A
#
# COMPACT_ATOMS: atom_id res chain seq x y z
N MET A 1 28.81 -4.89 -13.86
CA MET A 1 27.43 -4.90 -13.35
C MET A 1 27.01 -3.48 -13.08
N GLU A 2 25.97 -3.01 -13.77
CA GLU A 2 25.42 -1.66 -13.58
C GLU A 2 24.40 -1.68 -12.44
N LYS A 3 24.37 -0.65 -11.59
CA LYS A 3 23.46 -0.58 -10.43
C LYS A 3 22.45 0.53 -10.60
N TRP A 4 21.17 0.20 -10.58
CA TRP A 4 20.07 1.16 -10.66
C TRP A 4 19.37 1.23 -9.31
N GLY A 5 19.12 2.43 -8.81
CA GLY A 5 18.42 2.66 -7.55
C GLY A 5 16.95 2.96 -7.79
N TYR A 6 16.09 2.48 -6.91
CA TYR A 6 14.66 2.82 -6.90
C TYR A 6 14.27 3.40 -5.54
N VAL A 7 13.73 4.62 -5.57
CA VAL A 7 13.28 5.39 -4.41
C VAL A 7 11.77 5.53 -4.48
N ARG A 8 11.09 5.24 -3.36
CA ARG A 8 9.64 5.35 -3.29
C ARG A 8 9.16 5.94 -1.97
N VAL A 9 8.15 6.80 -2.04
CA VAL A 9 7.32 7.23 -0.91
C VAL A 9 5.84 6.95 -1.18
N SER A 10 5.10 6.63 -0.11
CA SER A 10 3.67 6.27 -0.20
C SER A 10 2.73 7.48 -0.09
N VAL A 11 3.26 8.62 0.36
CA VAL A 11 2.56 9.90 0.57
C VAL A 11 3.49 11.01 0.08
N ASP A 12 2.97 12.24 0.07
CA ASP A 12 3.69 13.45 -0.33
C ASP A 12 5.14 13.51 0.20
N ARG A 13 6.07 13.80 -0.71
CA ARG A 13 7.51 13.86 -0.46
C ARG A 13 7.88 14.85 0.63
N ALA A 14 7.15 15.95 0.79
CA ALA A 14 7.44 16.93 1.85
C ALA A 14 7.19 16.33 3.25
N THR A 15 6.19 15.46 3.38
CA THR A 15 5.88 14.76 4.63
C THR A 15 6.89 13.64 4.96
N GLN A 16 7.56 13.07 3.95
CA GLN A 16 8.53 11.98 4.12
C GLN A 16 9.97 12.35 3.75
N ALA A 17 10.32 13.64 3.83
CA ALA A 17 11.61 14.17 3.38
C ALA A 17 12.84 13.46 4.00
N ALA A 18 12.78 13.11 5.30
CA ALA A 18 13.86 12.38 5.97
C ALA A 18 14.05 10.95 5.43
N GLY A 19 12.94 10.22 5.21
CA GLY A 19 12.98 8.89 4.61
C GLY A 19 13.36 8.89 3.13
N TRP A 20 13.06 9.98 2.42
CA TRP A 20 13.50 10.22 1.05
C TRP A 20 15.02 10.41 0.98
N ALA A 21 15.56 11.34 1.77
CA ALA A 21 16.99 11.63 1.81
C ALA A 21 17.81 10.39 2.19
N GLU A 22 17.32 9.61 3.15
CA GLU A 22 17.97 8.37 3.57
C GLU A 22 18.04 7.33 2.46
N GLN A 23 16.96 7.15 1.68
CA GLN A 23 16.97 6.24 0.53
C GLN A 23 18.04 6.65 -0.50
N HIS A 24 18.14 7.94 -0.82
CA HIS A 24 19.17 8.42 -1.72
C HIS A 24 20.58 8.20 -1.19
N ARG A 25 20.79 8.41 0.12
CA ARG A 25 22.10 8.17 0.76
C ARG A 25 22.52 6.71 0.59
N VAL A 26 21.65 5.78 0.99
CA VAL A 26 21.90 4.34 0.87
C VAL A 26 22.19 3.96 -0.59
N LEU A 27 21.37 4.41 -1.55
CA LEU A 27 21.56 4.05 -2.96
C LEU A 27 22.86 4.61 -3.55
N LYS A 28 23.29 5.81 -3.12
CA LYS A 28 24.59 6.37 -3.49
C LYS A 28 25.75 5.57 -2.89
N GLU A 29 25.67 5.17 -1.63
CA GLU A 29 26.65 4.31 -0.96
C GLU A 29 26.75 2.94 -1.63
N LEU A 30 25.62 2.40 -2.11
CA LEU A 30 25.58 1.17 -2.91
C LEU A 30 26.19 1.34 -4.31
N GLY A 31 26.52 2.56 -4.74
CA GLY A 31 27.11 2.84 -6.05
C GLY A 31 26.11 2.83 -7.20
N CYS A 32 24.84 3.19 -6.96
CA CYS A 32 23.83 3.27 -8.00
C CYS A 32 24.12 4.45 -8.94
N THR A 33 24.22 4.18 -10.24
CA THR A 33 24.51 5.18 -11.28
C THR A 33 23.26 5.87 -11.81
N ARG A 34 22.12 5.18 -11.79
CA ARG A 34 20.83 5.68 -12.23
C ARG A 34 19.83 5.53 -11.10
N ILE A 35 19.07 6.56 -10.77
CA ILE A 35 18.09 6.53 -9.67
C ILE A 35 16.71 6.89 -10.25
N PHE A 36 15.74 6.03 -9.99
CA PHE A 36 14.34 6.18 -10.35
C PHE A 36 13.54 6.56 -9.10
N GLU A 37 12.69 7.56 -9.24
CA GLU A 37 11.98 8.22 -8.16
C GLU A 37 10.47 8.11 -8.39
N GLU A 38 9.70 7.65 -7.39
CA GLU A 38 8.27 7.47 -7.53
C GLU A 38 7.47 7.81 -6.26
N GLU A 39 6.38 8.57 -6.44
CA GLU A 39 5.38 8.84 -5.41
C GLU A 39 4.15 7.97 -5.66
N ALA A 40 4.23 6.71 -5.24
CA ALA A 40 3.16 5.74 -5.44
C ALA A 40 3.05 4.76 -4.27
N SER A 41 1.85 4.22 -4.07
CA SER A 41 1.65 3.08 -3.18
C SER A 41 2.16 1.80 -3.83
N THR A 42 2.73 0.87 -3.05
CA THR A 42 3.09 -0.48 -3.53
C THR A 42 1.87 -1.32 -3.94
N ARG A 43 0.65 -0.84 -3.69
CA ARG A 43 -0.61 -1.50 -4.09
C ARG A 43 -1.29 -0.86 -5.31
N GLY A 44 -0.80 0.29 -5.77
CA GLY A 44 -1.35 1.00 -6.91
C GLY A 44 -0.55 0.77 -8.19
N GLU A 45 -0.88 1.53 -9.22
CA GLU A 45 -0.09 1.61 -10.46
C GLU A 45 1.27 2.27 -10.18
N ARG A 46 2.32 1.75 -10.81
CA ARG A 46 3.72 2.16 -10.58
C ARG A 46 4.44 2.37 -11.92
N PRO A 47 4.06 3.39 -12.70
CA PRO A 47 4.55 3.58 -14.06
C PRO A 47 6.07 3.76 -14.13
N VAL A 48 6.71 4.37 -13.14
CA VAL A 48 8.17 4.55 -13.11
C VAL A 48 8.86 3.23 -12.83
N PHE A 49 8.34 2.46 -11.86
CA PHE A 49 8.86 1.13 -11.57
C PHE A 49 8.72 0.19 -12.77
N ASP A 50 7.55 0.17 -13.42
CA ASP A 50 7.27 -0.70 -14.55
C ASP A 50 8.09 -0.30 -15.80
N ALA A 51 8.34 0.99 -16.00
CA ALA A 51 9.25 1.46 -17.04
C ALA A 51 10.70 1.05 -16.74
N MET A 52 11.17 1.25 -15.51
CA MET A 52 12.50 0.84 -15.07
C MET A 52 12.72 -0.66 -15.26
N MET A 53 11.77 -1.50 -14.85
CA MET A 53 11.89 -2.96 -14.98
C MET A 53 11.94 -3.40 -16.45
N ARG A 54 11.10 -2.82 -17.32
CA ARG A 54 11.14 -3.08 -18.77
C ARG A 54 12.48 -2.66 -19.37
N GLU A 55 12.96 -1.48 -19.01
CA GLU A 55 14.24 -0.97 -19.49
C GLU A 55 15.41 -1.84 -19.02
N ALA A 56 15.40 -2.28 -17.76
CA ALA A 56 16.41 -3.18 -17.21
C ALA A 56 16.40 -4.53 -17.94
N ALA A 57 15.22 -5.11 -18.17
CA ALA A 57 15.09 -6.38 -18.87
C ALA A 57 15.59 -6.31 -20.33
N GLN A 58 15.44 -5.17 -21.01
CA GLN A 58 15.95 -4.97 -22.38
C GLN A 58 17.46 -4.78 -22.44
N ASN A 59 18.06 -4.15 -21.41
CA ASN A 59 19.48 -3.81 -21.39
C ASN A 59 20.36 -4.89 -20.75
N ALA A 60 19.79 -5.77 -19.94
CA ALA A 60 20.54 -6.81 -19.25
C ALA A 60 20.81 -8.02 -20.16
N ASN A 61 22.04 -8.53 -20.12
CA ASN A 61 22.46 -9.73 -20.84
C ASN A 61 23.63 -10.42 -20.10
N GLU A 62 24.15 -11.51 -20.66
CA GLU A 62 25.24 -12.30 -20.08
C GLU A 62 26.50 -11.48 -19.74
N THR A 63 26.84 -10.50 -20.59
CA THR A 63 28.02 -9.63 -20.39
C THR A 63 27.73 -8.40 -19.54
N LYS A 64 26.45 -7.99 -19.47
CA LYS A 64 25.99 -6.81 -18.74
C LYS A 64 24.80 -7.15 -17.83
N ARG A 65 25.09 -7.54 -16.59
CA ARG A 65 24.06 -7.65 -15.54
C ARG A 65 23.64 -6.28 -15.02
N ILE A 66 22.34 -6.13 -14.76
CA ILE A 66 21.75 -4.95 -14.10
C ILE A 66 21.29 -5.36 -12.70
N CYS A 67 21.71 -4.61 -11.70
CA CYS A 67 21.33 -4.82 -10.31
C CYS A 67 20.41 -3.68 -9.87
N ILE A 68 19.16 -4.02 -9.56
CA ILE A 68 18.17 -3.09 -9.04
C ILE A 68 18.31 -3.03 -7.51
N CYS A 69 18.62 -1.86 -7.00
CA CYS A 69 18.82 -1.58 -5.59
C CYS A 69 17.62 -0.81 -5.04
N ALA A 70 17.13 -1.21 -3.88
CA ALA A 70 16.21 -0.40 -3.08
C ALA A 70 16.77 -0.30 -1.67
N ALA A 71 16.67 0.85 -1.02
CA ALA A 71 17.26 1.03 0.31
C ALA A 71 16.67 0.07 1.37
N LYS A 72 15.41 -0.35 1.17
CA LYS A 72 14.73 -1.39 1.94
C LYS A 72 13.76 -2.16 1.03
N MET A 73 13.45 -3.41 1.37
CA MET A 73 12.51 -4.26 0.64
C MET A 73 11.13 -3.61 0.52
N ASP A 74 10.62 -2.97 1.58
CA ASP A 74 9.28 -2.35 1.61
C ASP A 74 9.14 -1.12 0.68
N ARG A 75 10.26 -0.61 0.16
CA ARG A 75 10.27 0.46 -0.85
C ARG A 75 9.93 -0.08 -2.23
N ALA A 76 10.46 -1.26 -2.58
CA ALA A 76 10.25 -1.89 -3.88
C ALA A 76 9.05 -2.86 -3.90
N PHE A 77 8.77 -3.53 -2.79
CA PHE A 77 7.80 -4.62 -2.71
C PHE A 77 6.84 -4.45 -1.54
N ARG A 78 5.63 -4.98 -1.72
CA ARG A 78 4.58 -4.97 -0.69
C ARG A 78 4.83 -5.98 0.43
N ASP A 79 5.52 -7.06 0.12
CA ASP A 79 5.85 -8.17 1.02
C ASP A 79 6.97 -9.03 0.41
N LEU A 80 7.49 -9.95 1.22
CA LEU A 80 8.56 -10.87 0.82
C LEU A 80 8.15 -11.86 -0.27
N ILE A 81 6.84 -12.16 -0.42
CA ILE A 81 6.35 -13.03 -1.49
C ILE A 81 6.47 -12.30 -2.83
N ALA A 82 6.11 -11.02 -2.88
CA ALA A 82 6.32 -10.19 -4.06
C ALA A 82 7.81 -10.02 -4.38
N ALA A 83 8.67 -9.88 -3.36
CA ALA A 83 10.11 -9.82 -3.56
C ALA A 83 10.67 -11.13 -4.15
N ASP A 84 10.35 -12.29 -3.56
CA ASP A 84 10.75 -13.61 -4.07
C ASP A 84 10.29 -13.82 -5.52
N ALA A 85 9.04 -13.47 -5.84
CA ALA A 85 8.52 -13.56 -7.19
C ALA A 85 9.28 -12.66 -8.17
N ALA A 86 9.59 -11.42 -7.81
CA ALA A 86 10.34 -10.49 -8.66
C ALA A 86 11.80 -10.92 -8.87
N ILE A 87 12.40 -11.58 -7.88
CA ILE A 87 13.78 -12.08 -7.96
C ILE A 87 13.84 -13.37 -8.81
N THR A 88 12.91 -14.29 -8.58
CA THR A 88 12.98 -15.65 -9.15
C THR A 88 12.24 -15.83 -10.46
N LYS A 89 11.22 -15.01 -10.72
CA LYS A 89 10.35 -15.08 -11.92
C LYS A 89 10.46 -13.81 -12.78
N GLY A 90 11.53 -13.04 -12.63
CA GLY A 90 11.78 -11.89 -13.49
C GLY A 90 11.93 -12.30 -14.95
N ASP A 91 11.52 -11.42 -15.86
CA ASP A 91 11.53 -11.68 -17.31
C ASP A 91 12.95 -11.90 -17.87
N ASN A 92 13.98 -11.41 -17.17
CA ASN A 92 15.37 -11.54 -17.57
C ASN A 92 16.24 -11.96 -16.36
N PRO A 93 16.93 -13.12 -16.41
CA PRO A 93 17.73 -13.65 -15.29
C PRO A 93 18.99 -12.82 -15.00
N HIS A 94 19.38 -11.93 -15.90
CA HIS A 94 20.51 -11.02 -15.71
C HIS A 94 20.12 -9.72 -14.98
N VAL A 95 18.83 -9.55 -14.68
CA VAL A 95 18.32 -8.53 -13.74
C VAL A 95 18.28 -9.16 -12.35
N ILE A 96 19.08 -8.63 -11.44
CA ILE A 96 19.13 -9.06 -10.04
C ILE A 96 18.75 -7.93 -9.10
N TRP A 97 18.55 -8.27 -7.84
CA TRP A 97 18.12 -7.31 -6.82
C TRP A 97 19.16 -7.15 -5.73
N HIS A 98 19.32 -5.95 -5.19
CA HIS A 98 20.04 -5.74 -3.95
C HIS A 98 19.16 -5.02 -2.94
N LEU A 99 18.80 -5.77 -1.90
CA LEU A 99 17.95 -5.35 -0.79
C LEU A 99 18.78 -5.46 0.49
N PRO A 100 19.46 -4.39 0.91
CA PRO A 100 20.47 -4.42 1.98
C PRO A 100 19.87 -4.77 3.36
N ASP A 101 18.56 -4.63 3.53
CA ASP A 101 17.83 -5.07 4.72
C ASP A 101 17.56 -6.59 4.76
N LEU A 102 17.68 -7.29 3.63
CA LEU A 102 17.58 -8.75 3.56
C LEU A 102 18.94 -9.44 3.45
N SER A 103 19.87 -8.85 2.70
CA SER A 103 21.20 -9.42 2.46
C SER A 103 22.23 -8.32 2.19
N PRO A 104 23.46 -8.42 2.74
CA PRO A 104 24.54 -7.49 2.43
C PRO A 104 25.01 -7.61 0.97
N ASN A 105 24.69 -8.72 0.28
CA ASN A 105 25.05 -8.96 -1.11
C ASN A 105 23.80 -8.92 -2.02
N PRO A 106 23.96 -8.61 -3.32
CA PRO A 106 22.90 -8.79 -4.30
C PRO A 106 22.36 -10.22 -4.29
N LEU A 107 21.03 -10.32 -4.37
CA LEU A 107 20.24 -11.54 -4.42
C LEU A 107 20.28 -12.09 -5.85
N ASP A 108 21.09 -13.14 -6.04
CA ASP A 108 21.21 -13.86 -7.29
C ASP A 108 20.20 -15.03 -7.32
N PRO A 109 19.25 -15.06 -8.27
CA PRO A 109 18.30 -16.15 -8.38
C PRO A 109 18.94 -17.51 -8.70
N SER A 110 20.20 -17.53 -9.16
CA SER A 110 20.97 -18.77 -9.39
C SER A 110 21.67 -19.30 -8.14
N ASP A 111 21.71 -18.55 -7.04
CA ASP A 111 22.30 -18.98 -5.77
C ASP A 111 21.24 -19.65 -4.88
N PRO A 112 21.28 -20.99 -4.70
CA PRO A 112 20.27 -21.71 -3.93
C PRO A 112 20.26 -21.34 -2.44
N VAL A 113 21.40 -20.92 -1.87
CA VAL A 113 21.49 -20.52 -0.46
C VAL A 113 20.79 -19.18 -0.24
N GLN A 114 21.01 -18.23 -1.14
CA GLN A 114 20.33 -16.94 -1.08
C GLN A 114 18.82 -17.09 -1.28
N MET A 115 18.39 -17.94 -2.22
CA MET A 115 16.97 -18.17 -2.46
C MET A 115 16.29 -18.92 -1.30
N LEU A 116 16.99 -19.85 -0.64
CA LEU A 116 16.48 -20.48 0.57
C LEU A 116 16.22 -19.44 1.67
N LEU A 117 17.16 -18.52 1.91
CA LEU A 117 17.02 -17.47 2.91
C LEU A 117 15.80 -16.59 2.65
N VAL A 118 15.66 -16.09 1.41
CA VAL A 118 14.53 -15.22 1.00
C VAL A 118 13.20 -15.95 1.20
N ARG A 119 13.10 -17.22 0.78
CA ARG A 119 11.87 -18.02 0.90
C ARG A 119 11.54 -18.35 2.35
N MET A 120 12.53 -18.64 3.19
CA MET A 120 12.31 -18.84 4.63
C MET A 120 11.78 -17.57 5.30
N MET A 121 12.36 -16.41 5.00
CA MET A 121 11.84 -15.13 5.49
C MET A 121 10.40 -14.89 5.00
N ALA A 122 10.12 -15.19 3.72
CA ALA A 122 8.78 -15.05 3.16
C ALA A 122 7.76 -15.95 3.88
N ALA A 123 8.13 -17.19 4.18
CA ALA A 123 7.31 -18.14 4.94
C ALA A 123 7.03 -17.65 6.36
N VAL A 124 8.05 -17.15 7.08
CA VAL A 124 7.89 -16.57 8.43
C VAL A 124 6.96 -15.35 8.38
N GLY A 125 7.16 -14.45 7.42
CA GLY A 125 6.31 -13.28 7.26
C GLY A 125 4.85 -13.63 6.92
N GLN A 126 4.62 -14.71 6.17
CA GLN A 126 3.26 -15.22 5.91
C GLN A 126 2.63 -15.82 7.16
N PHE A 127 3.39 -16.63 7.90
CA PHE A 127 2.94 -17.21 9.16
C PHE A 127 2.51 -16.13 10.18
N GLU A 128 3.27 -15.05 10.32
CA GLU A 128 2.90 -13.94 11.22
C GLU A 128 1.61 -13.24 10.77
N ARG A 129 1.42 -13.03 9.46
CA ARG A 129 0.19 -12.45 8.91
C ARG A 129 -1.02 -13.33 9.22
N ASP A 130 -0.88 -14.64 9.07
CA ASP A 130 -1.95 -15.60 9.32
C ASP A 130 -2.31 -15.64 10.81
N ARG A 131 -1.31 -15.63 11.71
CA ARG A 131 -1.55 -15.54 13.16
C ARG A 131 -2.23 -14.23 13.56
N LEU A 132 -1.85 -13.11 12.96
CA LEU A 132 -2.51 -11.82 13.22
C LEU A 132 -3.97 -11.84 12.73
N ALA A 133 -4.25 -12.44 11.58
CA ALA A 133 -5.61 -12.60 11.06
C ALA A 133 -6.46 -13.48 11.99
N GLU A 134 -5.90 -14.59 12.48
CA GLU A 134 -6.54 -15.49 13.43
C GLU A 134 -6.92 -14.76 14.74
N ARG A 135 -5.96 -14.04 15.33
CA ARG A 135 -6.19 -13.23 16.55
C ARG A 135 -7.27 -12.16 16.36
N ARG A 136 -7.26 -11.49 15.21
CA ARG A 136 -8.30 -10.52 14.85
C ARG A 136 -9.66 -11.19 14.74
N ALA A 137 -9.75 -12.37 14.12
CA ALA A 137 -11.00 -13.11 13.99
C ALA A 137 -11.57 -13.50 15.38
N TYR A 138 -10.74 -14.00 16.30
CA TYR A 138 -11.17 -14.29 17.67
C TYR A 138 -11.65 -13.02 18.40
N GLY A 139 -10.92 -11.91 18.27
CA GLY A 139 -11.32 -10.64 18.87
C GLY A 139 -12.65 -10.13 18.33
N ILE A 140 -12.86 -10.23 17.02
CA ILE A 140 -14.14 -9.88 16.37
C ILE A 140 -15.26 -10.78 16.87
N ALA A 141 -15.05 -12.09 16.94
CA ALA A 141 -16.05 -13.05 17.43
C ALA A 141 -16.45 -12.76 18.88
N LYS A 142 -15.48 -12.51 19.76
CA LYS A 142 -15.72 -12.11 21.15
C LYS A 142 -16.50 -10.80 21.25
N ALA A 143 -16.09 -9.77 20.53
CA ALA A 143 -16.78 -8.48 20.55
C ALA A 143 -18.19 -8.54 19.92
N LYS A 144 -18.43 -9.44 18.96
CA LYS A 144 -19.79 -9.72 18.46
C LYS A 144 -20.65 -10.41 19.52
N ALA A 145 -20.12 -11.42 20.22
CA ALA A 145 -20.82 -12.09 21.31
C ALA A 145 -21.15 -11.12 22.47
N GLU A 146 -20.25 -10.18 22.77
CA GLU A 146 -20.46 -9.11 23.75
C GLU A 146 -21.37 -7.96 23.24
N GLY A 147 -21.91 -8.05 22.02
CA GLY A 147 -22.81 -7.05 21.45
C GLY A 147 -22.16 -5.68 21.16
N LYS A 148 -20.83 -5.59 21.08
CA LYS A 148 -20.11 -4.33 20.83
C LYS A 148 -20.30 -3.80 19.41
N TYR A 149 -20.55 -4.69 18.44
CA TYR A 149 -20.82 -4.29 17.06
C TYR A 149 -22.26 -3.81 16.89
N LYS A 150 -22.47 -2.49 17.01
CA LYS A 150 -23.79 -1.84 16.83
C LYS A 150 -24.03 -1.27 15.42
N GLY A 151 -23.20 -1.67 14.45
CA GLY A 151 -23.21 -1.14 13.09
C GLY A 151 -22.63 0.28 12.98
N ARG A 152 -22.79 0.91 11.80
CA ARG A 152 -22.35 2.28 11.57
C ARG A 152 -23.20 3.23 12.42
N ALA A 153 -22.57 4.12 13.18
CA ALA A 153 -23.27 5.15 13.95
C ALA A 153 -24.26 5.90 13.03
N PRO A 154 -25.54 6.05 13.42
CA PRO A 154 -26.57 6.61 12.55
C PRO A 154 -26.49 8.14 12.51
N THR A 155 -25.36 8.68 12.01
CA THR A 155 -25.04 10.12 12.02
C THR A 155 -26.06 10.99 11.29
N ALA A 156 -26.74 10.46 10.28
CA ALA A 156 -27.81 11.16 9.59
C ALA A 156 -29.14 11.13 10.36
N ARG A 157 -29.55 9.97 10.90
CA ARG A 157 -30.78 9.85 11.71
C ARG A 157 -30.66 10.59 13.04
N ALA A 158 -29.44 10.79 13.56
CA ALA A 158 -29.20 11.66 14.70
C ALA A 158 -29.54 13.14 14.42
N LYS A 159 -29.74 13.53 13.16
CA LYS A 159 -30.12 14.89 12.75
C LYS A 159 -31.59 14.98 12.29
N THR A 160 -32.42 13.97 12.57
CA THR A 160 -33.84 13.92 12.14
C THR A 160 -34.59 15.21 12.51
N ASP A 161 -34.49 15.69 13.75
CA ASP A 161 -35.21 16.90 14.20
C ASP A 161 -34.84 18.14 13.39
N LYS A 162 -33.55 18.28 13.02
CA LYS A 162 -33.08 19.39 12.18
C LYS A 162 -33.61 19.28 10.75
N VAL A 163 -33.75 18.06 10.23
CA VAL A 163 -34.35 17.80 8.92
C VAL A 163 -35.84 18.13 8.93
N LEU A 164 -36.59 17.64 9.93
CA LEU A 164 -38.02 17.92 10.06
C LEU A 164 -38.29 19.42 10.26
N SER A 165 -37.52 20.09 11.12
CA SER A 165 -37.60 21.54 11.33
C SER A 165 -37.24 22.37 10.09
N ALA A 166 -36.30 21.91 9.26
CA ALA A 166 -36.00 22.58 7.99
C ALA A 166 -37.15 22.41 6.98
N ARG A 167 -37.76 21.22 6.94
CA ARG A 167 -38.89 20.91 6.06
C ARG A 167 -40.17 21.64 6.47
N SER A 168 -40.45 21.77 7.76
CA SER A 168 -41.60 22.55 8.25
C SER A 168 -41.46 24.06 7.98
N ARG A 169 -40.23 24.56 7.86
CA ARG A 169 -39.93 25.93 7.38
C ARG A 169 -39.99 26.09 5.86
N GLY A 170 -40.40 25.05 5.13
CA GLY A 170 -40.60 25.09 3.67
C GLY A 170 -39.36 24.86 2.82
N LEU A 171 -38.18 24.60 3.41
CA LEU A 171 -36.95 24.36 2.63
C LEU A 171 -37.09 23.09 1.79
N THR A 172 -36.59 23.10 0.56
CA THR A 172 -36.54 21.93 -0.32
C THR A 172 -35.63 20.83 0.25
N PRO A 173 -35.73 19.56 -0.20
CA PRO A 173 -34.84 18.49 0.25
C PRO A 173 -33.35 18.77 -0.05
N ASP A 174 -33.05 19.46 -1.15
CA ASP A 174 -31.69 19.86 -1.53
C ASP A 174 -31.13 20.97 -0.62
N GLU A 175 -31.93 21.97 -0.27
CA GLU A 175 -31.54 23.02 0.68
C GLU A 175 -31.38 22.46 2.10
N THR A 176 -32.29 21.58 2.51
CA THR A 176 -32.23 20.89 3.81
C THR A 176 -30.94 20.07 3.93
N ALA A 177 -30.55 19.35 2.86
CA ALA A 177 -29.30 18.59 2.82
C ALA A 177 -28.07 19.49 3.04
N LYS A 178 -28.04 20.66 2.40
CA LYS A 178 -26.96 21.65 2.54
C LYS A 178 -26.90 22.24 3.95
N VAL A 179 -28.03 22.70 4.50
CA VAL A 179 -28.09 23.36 5.82
C VAL A 179 -27.80 22.38 6.96
N VAL A 180 -28.29 21.14 6.87
CA VAL A 180 -28.09 20.11 7.91
C VAL A 180 -26.73 19.40 7.77
N GLY A 181 -26.10 19.53 6.60
CA GLY A 181 -24.82 18.89 6.29
C GLY A 181 -24.94 17.37 6.22
N ILE A 182 -25.89 16.86 5.43
CA ILE A 182 -26.09 15.44 5.14
C ILE A 182 -26.40 15.23 3.65
N SER A 183 -26.24 14.01 3.15
CA SER A 183 -26.60 13.72 1.76
C SER A 183 -28.11 13.87 1.52
N ARG A 184 -28.51 14.26 0.30
CA ARG A 184 -29.92 14.31 -0.12
C ARG A 184 -30.63 12.96 0.06
N ALA A 185 -29.93 11.85 -0.21
CA ALA A 185 -30.44 10.50 0.00
C ALA A 185 -30.78 10.24 1.48
N SER A 186 -30.00 10.79 2.41
CA SER A 186 -30.29 10.70 3.85
C SER A 186 -31.53 11.51 4.24
N VAL A 187 -31.74 12.69 3.65
CA VAL A 187 -32.95 13.51 3.86
C VAL A 187 -34.19 12.72 3.44
N TYR A 188 -34.23 12.18 2.22
CA TYR A 188 -35.37 11.38 1.77
C TYR A 188 -35.61 10.14 2.61
N ARG A 189 -34.55 9.47 3.07
CA ARG A 189 -34.68 8.30 3.96
C ARG A 189 -35.34 8.70 5.29
N ILE A 190 -34.95 9.83 5.87
CA ILE A 190 -35.55 10.35 7.11
C ILE A 190 -37.04 10.70 6.89
N LEU A 191 -37.37 11.35 5.77
CA LEU A 191 -38.76 11.72 5.44
C LEU A 191 -39.64 10.51 5.14
N LYS A 192 -39.08 9.48 4.50
CA LYS A 192 -39.77 8.20 4.29
C LYS A 192 -40.08 7.50 5.63
N ASP A 193 -39.13 7.57 6.57
CA ASP A 193 -39.28 7.01 7.91
C ASP A 193 -40.24 7.87 8.79
N HIS A 194 -40.56 9.12 8.40
CA HIS A 194 -41.40 10.07 9.14
C HIS A 194 -42.40 10.80 8.22
N PRO A 195 -43.45 10.11 7.71
CA PRO A 195 -44.35 10.65 6.68
C PRO A 195 -45.35 11.72 7.17
N ALA A 196 -45.43 12.00 8.48
CA ALA A 196 -46.47 12.83 9.09
C ALA A 196 -45.97 14.10 9.80
N ALA A 197 -44.77 14.60 9.45
CA ALA A 197 -44.17 15.81 10.01
C ALA A 197 -43.86 16.86 8.92
#